data_AF-A0A2H0TQP4-F1
#
_entry.id   AF-A0A2H0TQP4-F1
#
_cell.length_a   1.000
_cell.length_b   1.000
_cell.length_c   1.000
_cell.angle_alpha   90.00
_cell.angle_beta   90.00
_cell.angle_gamma   90.00
#
_symmetry.space_group_name_H-M   'P 1'
#
loop_
_entity.id
_entity.type
_entity.pdbx_description
1 polymer ?
#
loop_
_entity_poly.entity_id
_entity_poly.type
_entity_poly.pdbx_seq_one_letter_code
_entity_poly.pdbx_strand_id
1 'polypeptide(L)'
;MKLLLGTNNPGKQGEILQFLEHLDIEPILLSNLAQAIEEPDEPYDSLEQNSFFKAKYYADKTGLITLADDTGLFIDALDGWPGVKSARTGKTTEDRIALVLQKMKTVPKGQRSAAFKNVVTVYDPTQTSWHAVTGELQGEISESQIGTEGHWGYNSIFYIPQLAKTYEELTIKEKNEISHRGIALTKLKYYFQKNYSPRQILVACGIIVDEGKILMAKRNDPHRPAFHGKWEFPGGVVEYGEMPAETVLREVKEETGYDVRAVSQIAHTHSVTRETEQSQYQVNLIPFLCSVTGGAPDVSDREILELAWFAPEDIPALDLLDDNVRMYRAIEADIKKYIV
;
A
#
# COMPACT_ATOMS: atom_id res chain seq x y z
N MET A 1 -1.60 -8.79 0.20
CA MET A 1 -2.44 -8.61 1.43
C MET A 1 -3.88 -9.03 1.15
N LYS A 2 -4.61 -9.61 2.12
CA LYS A 2 -6.06 -9.90 1.98
C LYS A 2 -6.93 -8.69 2.36
N LEU A 3 -7.91 -8.34 1.53
CA LEU A 3 -8.85 -7.24 1.76
C LEU A 3 -10.29 -7.71 1.62
N LEU A 4 -11.08 -7.64 2.68
CA LEU A 4 -12.50 -7.95 2.66
C LEU A 4 -13.30 -6.81 2.01
N LEU A 5 -14.15 -7.13 1.04
CA LEU A 5 -15.10 -6.17 0.46
C LEU A 5 -16.42 -6.24 1.24
N GLY A 6 -16.67 -5.26 2.10
CA GLY A 6 -17.85 -5.14 2.96
C GLY A 6 -19.13 -4.75 2.21
N THR A 7 -19.42 -5.39 1.08
CA THR A 7 -20.62 -5.15 0.26
C THR A 7 -21.06 -6.42 -0.46
N ASN A 8 -22.38 -6.65 -0.52
CA ASN A 8 -23.01 -7.69 -1.33
C ASN A 8 -23.56 -7.17 -2.67
N ASN A 9 -23.42 -5.87 -2.95
CA ASN A 9 -23.94 -5.28 -4.19
C ASN A 9 -23.03 -5.66 -5.38
N PRO A 10 -23.54 -6.40 -6.39
CA PRO A 10 -22.71 -6.87 -7.51
C PRO A 10 -22.10 -5.74 -8.35
N GLY A 11 -22.81 -4.63 -8.51
CA GLY A 11 -22.30 -3.45 -9.23
C GLY A 11 -21.12 -2.81 -8.51
N LYS A 12 -21.24 -2.62 -7.18
CA LYS A 12 -20.12 -2.12 -6.35
C LYS A 12 -18.92 -3.08 -6.38
N GLN A 13 -19.17 -4.39 -6.26
CA GLN A 13 -18.12 -5.41 -6.32
C GLN A 13 -17.39 -5.37 -7.65
N GLY A 14 -18.09 -5.29 -8.78
CA GLY A 14 -17.48 -5.22 -10.11
C GLY A 14 -16.54 -4.02 -10.27
N GLU A 15 -16.97 -2.82 -9.85
CA GLU A 15 -16.13 -1.61 -9.88
C GLU A 15 -14.88 -1.76 -8.99
N ILE A 16 -15.05 -2.22 -7.75
CA ILE A 16 -13.94 -2.38 -6.79
C ILE A 16 -12.96 -3.47 -7.23
N LEU A 17 -13.45 -4.62 -7.68
CA LEU A 17 -12.60 -5.73 -8.13
C LEU A 17 -11.73 -5.32 -9.30
N GLN A 18 -12.31 -4.67 -10.33
CA GLN A 18 -11.53 -4.18 -11.47
C GLN A 18 -10.48 -3.15 -11.04
N PHE A 19 -10.77 -2.28 -10.07
CA PHE A 19 -9.78 -1.35 -9.53
C PHE A 19 -8.61 -2.10 -8.84
N LEU A 20 -8.93 -3.17 -8.09
CA LEU A 20 -7.94 -3.94 -7.34
C LEU A 20 -7.06 -4.83 -8.23
N GLU A 21 -7.47 -5.17 -9.47
CA GLU A 21 -6.67 -5.99 -10.41
C GLU A 21 -5.24 -5.46 -10.64
N HIS A 22 -5.03 -4.15 -10.45
CA HIS A 22 -3.74 -3.48 -10.63
C HIS A 22 -2.94 -3.30 -9.33
N LEU A 23 -3.43 -3.85 -8.22
CA LEU A 23 -2.78 -3.79 -6.91
C LEU A 23 -2.45 -5.19 -6.42
N ASP A 24 -1.39 -5.32 -5.63
CA ASP A 24 -1.01 -6.58 -4.97
C ASP A 24 -1.90 -6.87 -3.73
N ILE A 25 -3.21 -6.93 -3.98
CA ILE A 25 -4.26 -7.09 -2.99
C ILE A 25 -5.14 -8.27 -3.41
N GLU A 26 -5.30 -9.25 -2.53
CA GLU A 26 -6.21 -10.39 -2.68
C GLU A 26 -7.60 -9.99 -2.14
N PRO A 27 -8.60 -9.76 -3.02
CA PRO A 27 -9.94 -9.42 -2.57
C PRO A 27 -10.67 -10.64 -2.01
N ILE A 28 -11.30 -10.49 -0.85
CA ILE A 28 -12.19 -11.48 -0.24
C ILE A 28 -13.61 -10.93 -0.31
N LEU A 29 -14.55 -11.67 -0.89
CA LEU A 29 -15.96 -11.27 -0.88
C LEU A 29 -16.66 -11.80 0.38
N LEU A 30 -17.72 -11.12 0.84
CA LEU A 30 -18.55 -11.61 1.94
C LEU A 30 -19.10 -13.02 1.67
N SER A 31 -19.38 -13.35 0.41
CA SER A 31 -19.84 -14.68 -0.02
C SER A 31 -18.77 -15.78 0.09
N ASN A 32 -17.50 -15.42 0.23
CA ASN A 32 -16.39 -16.37 0.42
C ASN A 32 -16.11 -16.65 1.90
N LEU A 33 -16.80 -15.98 2.83
CA LEU A 33 -16.62 -16.23 4.26
C LEU A 33 -17.22 -17.58 4.67
N ALA A 34 -16.55 -18.29 5.57
CA ALA A 34 -17.03 -19.57 6.10
C ALA A 34 -18.36 -19.43 6.86
N GLN A 35 -18.59 -18.27 7.48
CA GLN A 35 -19.82 -17.92 8.16
C GLN A 35 -20.42 -16.66 7.53
N ALA A 36 -21.69 -16.75 7.12
CA ALA A 36 -22.44 -15.61 6.63
C ALA A 36 -22.59 -14.55 7.74
N ILE A 37 -22.32 -13.30 7.37
CA ILE A 37 -22.47 -12.14 8.27
C ILE A 37 -23.65 -11.31 7.77
N GLU A 38 -24.63 -11.11 8.63
CA GLU A 38 -25.78 -10.24 8.37
C GLU A 38 -25.33 -8.79 8.11
N GLU A 39 -25.92 -8.14 7.11
CA GLU A 39 -25.63 -6.76 6.78
C GLU A 39 -26.09 -5.84 7.93
N PRO A 40 -25.23 -4.90 8.40
CA PRO A 40 -25.60 -4.06 9.52
C PRO A 40 -26.59 -2.98 9.10
N ASP A 41 -27.52 -2.63 10.00
CA ASP A 41 -28.33 -1.42 9.85
C ASP A 41 -27.43 -0.19 10.00
N GLU A 42 -27.35 0.65 8.97
CA GLU A 42 -26.52 1.87 8.99
C GLU A 42 -27.33 3.02 9.63
N PRO A 43 -27.06 3.45 10.87
CA PRO A 43 -28.00 4.28 11.63
C PRO A 43 -27.78 5.79 11.44
N TYR A 44 -26.74 6.20 10.71
CA TYR A 44 -26.30 7.58 10.67
C TYR A 44 -26.83 8.33 9.44
N ASP A 45 -27.09 9.63 9.61
CA ASP A 45 -27.43 10.55 8.51
C ASP A 45 -26.15 11.13 7.85
N SER A 46 -25.06 10.34 7.80
CA SER A 46 -23.77 10.72 7.18
C SER A 46 -23.15 9.55 6.43
N LEU A 47 -22.77 9.79 5.17
CA LEU A 47 -22.08 8.79 4.34
C LEU A 47 -20.77 8.32 4.99
N GLU A 48 -20.04 9.23 5.62
CA GLU A 48 -18.76 8.92 6.25
C GLU A 48 -18.94 8.00 7.47
N GLN A 49 -19.91 8.33 8.33
CA GLN A 49 -20.20 7.52 9.51
C GLN A 49 -20.71 6.13 9.14
N ASN A 50 -21.57 6.01 8.13
CA ASN A 50 -22.08 4.73 7.64
C ASN A 50 -20.97 3.89 6.99
N SER A 51 -20.15 4.48 6.11
CA SER A 51 -19.03 3.80 5.46
C SER A 51 -18.04 3.27 6.50
N PHE A 52 -17.66 4.09 7.49
CA PHE A 52 -16.79 3.66 8.59
C PHE A 52 -17.42 2.56 9.44
N PHE A 53 -18.67 2.75 9.87
CA PHE A 53 -19.37 1.78 10.70
C PHE A 53 -19.44 0.41 10.02
N LYS A 54 -19.74 0.38 8.73
CA LYS A 54 -19.79 -0.85 7.93
C LYS A 54 -18.41 -1.52 7.82
N ALA A 55 -17.37 -0.74 7.49
CA ALA A 55 -16.00 -1.27 7.40
C ALA A 55 -15.56 -1.89 8.73
N LYS A 56 -15.77 -1.16 9.83
CA LYS A 56 -15.44 -1.63 11.18
C LYS A 56 -16.24 -2.87 11.58
N TYR A 57 -17.55 -2.88 11.34
CA TYR A 57 -18.43 -4.00 11.70
C TYR A 57 -17.98 -5.33 11.09
N TYR A 58 -17.66 -5.33 9.79
CA TYR A 58 -17.17 -6.53 9.11
C TYR A 58 -15.74 -6.89 9.52
N ALA A 59 -14.86 -5.90 9.74
CA ALA A 59 -13.51 -6.13 10.21
C ALA A 59 -13.48 -6.76 11.61
N ASP A 60 -14.27 -6.24 12.56
CA ASP A 60 -14.37 -6.76 13.93
C ASP A 60 -14.84 -8.23 13.95
N LYS A 61 -15.71 -8.62 13.01
CA LYS A 61 -16.26 -9.99 12.93
C LYS A 61 -15.34 -10.99 12.23
N THR A 62 -14.47 -10.52 11.35
CA THR A 62 -13.64 -11.38 10.49
C THR A 62 -12.16 -11.35 10.84
N GLY A 63 -11.71 -10.32 11.55
CA GLY A 63 -10.28 -10.03 11.75
C GLY A 63 -9.57 -9.55 10.48
N LEU A 64 -10.28 -9.36 9.36
CA LEU A 64 -9.70 -8.94 8.08
C LEU A 64 -9.73 -7.42 7.94
N ILE A 65 -8.69 -6.87 7.31
CA ILE A 65 -8.73 -5.49 6.81
C ILE A 65 -9.91 -5.41 5.85
N THR A 66 -10.78 -4.43 6.06
CA THR A 66 -12.05 -4.34 5.35
C THR A 66 -12.21 -3.00 4.67
N LEU A 67 -12.60 -3.03 3.39
CA LEU A 67 -13.06 -1.89 2.63
C LEU A 67 -14.60 -1.91 2.58
N ALA A 68 -15.23 -0.81 2.96
CA ALA A 68 -16.67 -0.60 2.77
C ALA A 68 -16.94 0.81 2.24
N ASP A 69 -18.03 0.96 1.48
CA ASP A 69 -18.43 2.25 0.92
C ASP A 69 -19.89 2.60 1.22
N ASP A 70 -20.18 3.89 1.31
CA ASP A 70 -21.53 4.43 1.31
C ASP A 70 -21.71 5.47 0.21
N THR A 71 -22.85 5.46 -0.47
CA THR A 71 -23.11 6.26 -1.68
C THR A 71 -24.50 6.90 -1.60
N GLY A 72 -24.55 8.20 -1.89
CA GLY A 72 -25.81 8.95 -1.98
C GLY A 72 -25.94 9.71 -3.30
N LEU A 73 -27.18 9.88 -3.75
CA LEU A 73 -27.59 10.79 -4.82
C LEU A 73 -28.16 12.06 -4.19
N PHE A 74 -27.59 13.21 -4.52
CA PHE A 74 -28.02 14.51 -4.00
C PHE A 74 -28.53 15.34 -5.17
N ILE A 75 -29.79 15.78 -5.11
CA ILE A 75 -30.44 16.54 -6.18
C ILE A 75 -30.70 17.95 -5.68
N ASP A 76 -30.18 18.95 -6.39
CA ASP A 76 -30.20 20.34 -5.93
C ASP A 76 -31.63 20.88 -5.81
N ALA A 77 -32.49 20.60 -6.78
CA ALA A 77 -33.89 21.02 -6.78
C ALA A 77 -34.75 20.34 -5.70
N LEU A 78 -34.22 19.32 -5.02
CA LEU A 78 -34.88 18.61 -3.92
C LEU A 78 -34.12 18.78 -2.60
N ASP A 79 -33.38 19.88 -2.45
CA ASP A 79 -32.60 20.22 -1.25
C ASP A 79 -31.64 19.09 -0.84
N GLY A 80 -31.04 18.42 -1.82
CA GLY A 80 -30.10 17.31 -1.62
C GLY A 80 -30.76 15.96 -1.35
N TRP A 81 -32.09 15.85 -1.33
CA TRP A 81 -32.80 14.56 -1.27
C TRP A 81 -32.59 13.76 -2.58
N PRO A 82 -32.44 12.42 -2.54
CA PRO A 82 -32.58 11.51 -1.40
C PRO A 82 -31.38 11.45 -0.43
N GLY A 83 -30.20 11.91 -0.87
CA GLY A 83 -28.98 12.00 -0.06
C GLY A 83 -28.56 10.67 0.55
N VAL A 84 -28.21 10.67 1.84
CA VAL A 84 -27.79 9.46 2.59
C VAL A 84 -28.87 8.37 2.58
N LYS A 85 -30.15 8.74 2.39
CA LYS A 85 -31.27 7.78 2.39
C LYS A 85 -31.52 7.17 1.01
N SER A 86 -30.63 7.39 0.03
CA SER A 86 -30.71 6.90 -1.34
C SER A 86 -31.14 5.45 -1.48
N ALA A 87 -30.58 4.53 -0.69
CA ALA A 87 -30.91 3.12 -0.78
C ALA A 87 -32.29 2.77 -0.17
N ARG A 88 -32.87 3.64 0.67
CA ARG A 88 -34.03 3.39 1.54
C ARG A 88 -35.32 4.09 1.10
N THR A 89 -35.29 4.88 0.03
CA THR A 89 -36.45 5.66 -0.44
C THR A 89 -37.56 4.81 -1.09
N GLY A 90 -37.32 3.53 -1.30
CA GLY A 90 -38.25 2.57 -1.93
C GLY A 90 -37.78 1.13 -1.73
N LYS A 91 -38.66 0.15 -1.99
CA LYS A 91 -38.34 -1.27 -1.77
C LYS A 91 -37.47 -1.84 -2.89
N THR A 92 -37.74 -1.43 -4.12
CA THR A 92 -36.99 -1.85 -5.32
C THR A 92 -36.20 -0.69 -5.91
N THR A 93 -35.33 -0.97 -6.88
CA THR A 93 -34.68 0.10 -7.66
C THR A 93 -35.72 0.94 -8.42
N GLU A 94 -36.72 0.30 -8.98
CA GLU A 94 -37.78 0.92 -9.78
C GLU A 94 -38.63 1.86 -8.92
N ASP A 95 -38.98 1.47 -7.69
CA ASP A 95 -39.72 2.32 -6.74
C ASP A 95 -38.95 3.61 -6.45
N ARG A 96 -37.64 3.47 -6.20
CA ARG A 96 -36.74 4.57 -5.86
C ARG A 96 -36.63 5.57 -7.01
N ILE A 97 -36.42 5.05 -8.22
CA ILE A 97 -36.36 5.85 -9.45
C ILE A 97 -37.69 6.55 -9.71
N ALA A 98 -38.82 5.84 -9.62
CA ALA A 98 -40.14 6.39 -9.87
C ALA A 98 -40.45 7.55 -8.91
N LEU A 99 -40.08 7.43 -7.64
CA LEU A 99 -40.26 8.49 -6.65
C LEU A 99 -39.42 9.74 -6.96
N VAL A 100 -38.17 9.57 -7.39
CA VAL A 100 -37.32 10.69 -7.83
C VAL A 100 -37.94 11.37 -9.05
N LEU A 101 -38.29 10.62 -10.10
CA LEU A 101 -38.89 11.17 -11.32
C LEU A 101 -40.22 11.87 -11.05
N GLN A 102 -41.05 11.34 -10.15
CA GLN A 102 -42.29 11.98 -9.74
C GLN A 102 -42.04 13.35 -9.09
N LYS A 103 -41.07 13.44 -8.17
CA LYS A 103 -40.71 14.70 -7.51
C LYS A 103 -40.06 15.70 -8.48
N MET A 104 -39.36 15.19 -9.48
CA MET A 104 -38.70 16.00 -10.51
C MET A 104 -39.64 16.40 -11.67
N LYS A 105 -40.92 15.99 -11.66
CA LYS A 105 -41.84 16.17 -12.80
C LYS A 105 -42.04 17.64 -13.22
N THR A 106 -42.01 18.57 -12.25
CA THR A 106 -42.22 20.00 -12.50
C THR A 106 -40.92 20.81 -12.56
N VAL A 107 -39.76 20.16 -12.41
CA VAL A 107 -38.45 20.83 -12.38
C VAL A 107 -37.97 21.06 -13.82
N PRO A 108 -37.73 22.32 -14.24
CA PRO A 108 -37.28 22.64 -15.60
C PRO A 108 -35.92 22.01 -15.94
N LYS A 109 -35.67 21.72 -17.22
CA LYS A 109 -34.43 21.08 -17.71
C LYS A 109 -33.14 21.70 -17.17
N GLY A 110 -33.06 23.03 -17.07
CA GLY A 110 -31.88 23.75 -16.57
C GLY A 110 -31.70 23.78 -15.04
N GLN A 111 -32.54 23.08 -14.28
CA GLN A 111 -32.52 23.06 -12.81
C GLN A 111 -32.47 21.63 -12.25
N ARG A 112 -31.98 20.66 -13.05
CA ARG A 112 -31.98 19.23 -12.70
C ARG A 112 -30.64 18.72 -12.20
N SER A 113 -29.75 19.63 -11.81
CA SER A 113 -28.41 19.32 -11.31
C SER A 113 -28.46 18.35 -10.13
N ALA A 114 -27.55 17.37 -10.16
CA ALA A 114 -27.42 16.36 -9.14
C ALA A 114 -25.97 15.87 -9.05
N ALA A 115 -25.62 15.32 -7.89
CA ALA A 115 -24.32 14.71 -7.67
C ALA A 115 -24.47 13.34 -7.03
N PHE A 116 -23.72 12.36 -7.54
CA PHE A 116 -23.40 11.19 -6.74
C PHE A 116 -22.22 11.50 -5.85
N LYS A 117 -22.36 11.27 -4.54
CA LYS A 117 -21.28 11.37 -3.57
C LYS A 117 -21.03 10.03 -2.92
N ASN A 118 -19.77 9.73 -2.67
CA ASN A 118 -19.36 8.46 -2.09
C ASN A 118 -18.25 8.67 -1.08
N VAL A 119 -18.31 7.88 -0.01
CA VAL A 119 -17.23 7.71 0.95
C VAL A 119 -16.82 6.25 0.92
N VAL A 120 -15.52 6.00 0.77
CA VAL A 120 -14.93 4.66 0.88
C VAL A 120 -14.01 4.67 2.08
N THR A 121 -14.22 3.72 2.99
CA THR A 121 -13.42 3.55 4.21
C THR A 121 -12.70 2.22 4.17
N VAL A 122 -11.41 2.25 4.49
CA VAL A 122 -10.62 1.06 4.83
C VAL A 122 -10.39 1.07 6.33
N TYR A 123 -10.70 -0.04 7.00
CA TYR A 123 -10.46 -0.24 8.43
C TYR A 123 -9.50 -1.42 8.63
N ASP A 124 -8.44 -1.20 9.42
CA ASP A 124 -7.48 -2.23 9.83
C ASP A 124 -7.69 -2.57 11.31
N PRO A 125 -8.22 -3.79 11.61
CA PRO A 125 -8.46 -4.20 12.99
C PRO A 125 -7.17 -4.49 13.76
N THR A 126 -6.06 -4.79 13.09
CA THR A 126 -4.77 -5.09 13.74
C THR A 126 -4.13 -3.83 14.31
N GLN A 127 -4.26 -2.70 13.59
CA GLN A 127 -3.75 -1.39 14.00
C GLN A 127 -4.80 -0.52 14.68
N THR A 128 -6.06 -0.97 14.74
CA THR A 128 -7.21 -0.15 15.17
C THR A 128 -7.24 1.21 14.47
N SER A 129 -6.97 1.21 13.16
CA SER A 129 -6.82 2.41 12.36
C SER A 129 -7.76 2.39 11.16
N TRP A 130 -8.08 3.56 10.63
CA TRP A 130 -8.93 3.67 9.45
C TRP A 130 -8.52 4.86 8.58
N HIS A 131 -8.90 4.78 7.31
CA HIS A 131 -8.74 5.86 6.35
C HIS A 131 -9.97 5.92 5.47
N ALA A 132 -10.59 7.10 5.39
CA ALA A 132 -11.70 7.35 4.49
C ALA A 132 -11.31 8.38 3.44
N VAL A 133 -11.85 8.19 2.24
CA VAL A 133 -11.73 9.12 1.13
C VAL A 133 -13.07 9.33 0.48
N THR A 134 -13.24 10.50 -0.12
CA THR A 134 -14.48 10.87 -0.79
C THR A 134 -14.29 10.99 -2.29
N GLY A 135 -15.36 10.74 -3.04
CA GLY A 135 -15.42 11.07 -4.45
C GLY A 135 -16.81 11.53 -4.84
N GLU A 136 -16.87 12.31 -5.90
CA GLU A 136 -18.08 12.98 -6.35
C GLU A 136 -18.12 13.03 -7.86
N LEU A 137 -19.29 12.73 -8.43
CA LEU A 137 -19.56 12.88 -9.85
C LEU A 137 -20.76 13.82 -10.02
N GLN A 138 -20.56 14.91 -10.75
CA GLN A 138 -21.59 15.87 -11.11
C GLN A 138 -22.35 15.41 -12.36
N GLY A 139 -23.66 15.68 -12.38
CA GLY A 139 -24.54 15.33 -13.48
C GLY A 139 -25.91 15.98 -13.35
N GLU A 140 -26.89 15.41 -14.05
CA GLU A 140 -28.26 15.89 -14.09
C GLU A 140 -29.24 14.72 -14.01
N ILE A 141 -30.43 14.95 -13.46
CA ILE A 141 -31.51 13.96 -13.51
C ILE A 141 -32.20 14.03 -14.86
N SER A 142 -32.28 12.92 -15.59
CA SER A 142 -33.02 12.85 -16.86
C SER A 142 -34.55 12.98 -16.65
N GLU A 143 -35.29 13.22 -17.73
CA GLU A 143 -36.77 13.28 -17.68
C GLU A 143 -37.42 11.90 -17.61
N SER A 144 -36.72 10.88 -18.10
CA SER A 144 -37.12 9.47 -18.10
C SER A 144 -35.90 8.57 -17.93
N GLN A 145 -36.12 7.31 -17.61
CA GLN A 145 -35.07 6.31 -17.61
C GLN A 145 -34.46 6.14 -19.02
N ILE A 146 -33.15 6.01 -19.09
CA ILE A 146 -32.36 5.74 -20.31
C ILE A 146 -31.40 4.58 -19.97
N GLY A 147 -31.19 3.67 -20.92
CA GLY A 147 -30.40 2.44 -20.74
C GLY A 147 -31.26 1.17 -20.67
N THR A 148 -30.66 0.02 -20.98
CA THR A 148 -31.40 -1.23 -21.28
C THR A 148 -31.13 -2.39 -20.33
N GLU A 149 -30.11 -2.33 -19.47
CA GLU A 149 -29.72 -3.46 -18.61
C GLU A 149 -29.25 -3.00 -17.21
N GLY A 150 -29.59 -3.79 -16.18
CA GLY A 150 -28.87 -3.78 -14.91
C GLY A 150 -29.21 -2.70 -13.87
N HIS A 151 -30.48 -2.30 -13.73
CA HIS A 151 -30.94 -1.22 -12.83
C HIS A 151 -30.39 -1.28 -11.39
N TRP A 152 -29.20 -0.71 -11.18
CA TRP A 152 -28.59 -0.56 -9.86
C TRP A 152 -28.70 0.90 -9.41
N GLY A 153 -29.43 1.14 -8.33
CA GLY A 153 -29.56 2.49 -7.77
C GLY A 153 -30.25 3.47 -8.74
N TYR A 154 -29.63 4.62 -9.01
CA TYR A 154 -30.23 5.68 -9.84
C TYR A 154 -29.54 5.86 -11.19
N ASN A 155 -28.77 4.85 -11.62
CA ASN A 155 -27.88 4.95 -12.77
C ASN A 155 -28.61 5.35 -14.07
N SER A 156 -29.78 4.78 -14.33
CA SER A 156 -30.58 5.01 -15.54
C SER A 156 -31.22 6.40 -15.64
N ILE A 157 -31.18 7.18 -14.56
CA ILE A 157 -31.69 8.56 -14.53
C ILE A 157 -30.61 9.61 -14.25
N PHE A 158 -29.37 9.19 -14.05
CA PHE A 158 -28.25 10.11 -13.80
C PHE A 158 -27.49 10.36 -15.10
N TYR A 159 -27.76 11.49 -15.73
CA TYR A 159 -27.15 11.92 -16.99
C TYR A 159 -25.85 12.69 -16.75
N ILE A 160 -24.85 12.43 -17.57
CA ILE A 160 -23.52 13.04 -17.51
C ILE A 160 -23.33 13.86 -18.80
N PRO A 161 -23.58 15.19 -18.77
CA PRO A 161 -23.56 16.02 -19.98
C PRO A 161 -22.26 15.94 -20.77
N GLN A 162 -21.13 15.82 -20.07
CA GLN A 162 -19.79 15.76 -20.68
C GLN A 162 -19.57 14.51 -21.53
N LEU A 163 -20.29 13.42 -21.25
CA LEU A 163 -20.19 12.15 -21.97
C LEU A 163 -21.39 11.88 -22.87
N ALA A 164 -22.43 12.70 -22.80
CA ALA A 164 -23.73 12.49 -23.44
C ALA A 164 -24.33 11.09 -23.14
N LYS A 165 -24.08 10.56 -21.95
CA LYS A 165 -24.50 9.23 -21.48
C LYS A 165 -25.13 9.34 -20.09
N THR A 166 -26.02 8.42 -19.76
CA THR A 166 -26.35 8.12 -18.38
C THR A 166 -25.26 7.28 -17.72
N TYR A 167 -25.24 7.26 -16.39
CA TYR A 167 -24.30 6.45 -15.63
C TYR A 167 -24.47 4.94 -15.93
N GLU A 168 -25.69 4.50 -16.27
CA GLU A 168 -25.96 3.10 -16.66
C GLU A 168 -25.24 2.70 -17.94
N GLU A 169 -25.12 3.62 -18.90
CA GLU A 169 -24.48 3.38 -20.20
C GLU A 169 -22.95 3.35 -20.14
N LEU A 170 -22.36 3.64 -18.97
CA LEU A 170 -20.93 3.57 -18.76
C LEU A 170 -20.47 2.13 -18.52
N THR A 171 -19.41 1.72 -19.21
CA THR A 171 -18.64 0.52 -18.88
C THR A 171 -18.01 0.64 -17.50
N ILE A 172 -17.66 -0.49 -16.86
CA ILE A 172 -16.95 -0.49 -15.56
C ILE A 172 -15.64 0.33 -15.67
N LYS A 173 -14.95 0.23 -16.80
CA LYS A 173 -13.74 1.00 -17.07
C LYS A 173 -14.01 2.51 -17.06
N GLU A 174 -15.01 2.98 -17.81
CA GLU A 174 -15.41 4.40 -17.81
C GLU A 174 -15.84 4.86 -16.41
N LYS A 175 -16.58 4.02 -15.65
CA LYS A 175 -16.94 4.32 -14.26
C LYS A 175 -15.71 4.49 -13.39
N ASN A 176 -14.73 3.59 -13.48
CA ASN A 176 -13.51 3.69 -12.69
C ASN A 176 -12.66 4.93 -13.01
N GLU A 177 -12.78 5.50 -14.21
CA GLU A 177 -12.06 6.72 -14.61
C GLU A 177 -12.70 8.01 -14.05
N ILE A 178 -14.04 8.10 -14.02
CA ILE A 178 -14.72 9.38 -13.72
C ILE A 178 -15.72 9.34 -12.56
N SER A 179 -16.14 8.17 -12.09
CA SER A 179 -17.23 8.09 -11.11
C SER A 179 -16.82 8.56 -9.73
N HIS A 180 -17.82 8.86 -8.90
CA HIS A 180 -17.64 9.10 -7.47
C HIS A 180 -16.83 7.99 -6.80
N ARG A 181 -17.06 6.73 -7.16
CA ARG A 181 -16.34 5.58 -6.59
C ARG A 181 -14.96 5.44 -7.21
N GLY A 182 -14.82 5.59 -8.52
CA GLY A 182 -13.53 5.56 -9.21
C GLY A 182 -12.57 6.63 -8.68
N ILE A 183 -13.06 7.86 -8.46
CA ILE A 183 -12.32 8.95 -7.84
C ILE A 183 -11.92 8.60 -6.40
N ALA A 184 -12.85 8.07 -5.59
CA ALA A 184 -12.55 7.66 -4.22
C ALA A 184 -11.50 6.52 -4.19
N LEU A 185 -11.68 5.46 -4.97
CA LEU A 185 -10.73 4.35 -5.08
C LEU A 185 -9.34 4.82 -5.56
N THR A 186 -9.29 5.74 -6.53
CA THR A 186 -8.02 6.34 -6.99
C THR A 186 -7.28 7.04 -5.85
N LYS A 187 -7.99 7.76 -4.97
CA LYS A 187 -7.37 8.35 -3.77
C LYS A 187 -6.87 7.29 -2.79
N LEU A 188 -7.57 6.15 -2.66
CA LEU A 188 -7.14 5.02 -1.82
C LEU A 188 -5.89 4.31 -2.34
N LYS A 189 -5.59 4.37 -3.64
CA LYS A 189 -4.38 3.76 -4.21
C LYS A 189 -3.12 4.18 -3.46
N TYR A 190 -2.97 5.47 -3.17
CA TYR A 190 -1.82 5.99 -2.44
C TYR A 190 -1.79 5.47 -0.99
N TYR A 191 -2.94 5.39 -0.33
CA TYR A 191 -3.03 4.82 1.02
C TYR A 191 -2.60 3.35 1.04
N PHE A 192 -3.03 2.54 0.06
CA PHE A 192 -2.58 1.15 -0.04
C PHE A 192 -1.08 1.05 -0.28
N GLN A 193 -0.55 1.84 -1.22
CA GLN A 193 0.87 1.84 -1.53
C GLN A 193 1.75 2.24 -0.35
N LYS A 194 1.31 3.22 0.44
CA LYS A 194 2.08 3.69 1.59
C LYS A 194 2.07 2.70 2.76
N ASN A 195 0.92 2.08 3.03
CA ASN A 195 0.71 1.33 4.27
C ASN A 195 0.84 -0.18 4.12
N TYR A 196 0.64 -0.72 2.91
CA TYR A 196 0.57 -2.17 2.69
C TYR A 196 1.40 -2.68 1.51
N SER A 197 2.04 -1.80 0.72
CA SER A 197 2.99 -2.30 -0.29
C SER A 197 4.30 -2.76 0.34
N PRO A 198 4.97 -3.74 -0.30
CA PRO A 198 6.29 -4.18 0.14
C PRO A 198 7.26 -3.01 0.22
N ARG A 199 8.02 -2.94 1.33
CA ARG A 199 9.03 -1.90 1.52
C ARG A 199 10.36 -2.34 0.94
N GLN A 200 11.10 -1.41 0.36
CA GLN A 200 12.51 -1.61 0.04
C GLN A 200 13.38 -0.96 1.11
N ILE A 201 14.30 -1.73 1.66
CA ILE A 201 15.32 -1.29 2.61
C ILE A 201 16.64 -1.31 1.86
N LEU A 202 17.33 -0.18 1.84
CA LEU A 202 18.67 -0.07 1.28
C LEU A 202 19.68 -0.19 2.41
N VAL A 203 20.69 -1.02 2.23
CA VAL A 203 21.79 -1.21 3.21
C VAL A 203 23.09 -0.97 2.47
N ALA A 204 23.90 -0.03 2.95
CA ALA A 204 25.23 0.23 2.40
C ALA A 204 26.26 -0.63 3.15
N CYS A 205 27.01 -1.47 2.43
CA CYS A 205 27.98 -2.39 3.02
C CYS A 205 29.41 -1.98 2.67
N GLY A 206 30.27 -1.82 3.66
CA GLY A 206 31.68 -1.50 3.49
C GLY A 206 32.53 -2.75 3.26
N ILE A 207 33.04 -2.90 2.04
CA ILE A 207 34.13 -3.83 1.73
C ILE A 207 35.44 -3.09 1.99
N ILE A 208 35.86 -3.06 3.26
CA ILE A 208 37.02 -2.27 3.70
C ILE A 208 38.27 -3.09 3.49
N VAL A 209 39.15 -2.61 2.62
CA VAL A 209 40.42 -3.26 2.27
C VAL A 209 41.59 -2.49 2.87
N ASP A 210 42.47 -3.20 3.55
CA ASP A 210 43.78 -2.71 3.99
C ASP A 210 44.82 -3.84 4.01
N GLU A 211 46.05 -3.56 3.57
CA GLU A 211 47.15 -4.54 3.46
C GLU A 211 46.73 -5.90 2.85
N GLY A 212 45.84 -5.85 1.86
CA GLY A 212 45.30 -7.02 1.15
C GLY A 212 44.35 -7.91 1.95
N LYS A 213 43.90 -7.44 3.11
CA LYS A 213 42.88 -8.08 3.94
C LYS A 213 41.59 -7.26 3.92
N ILE A 214 40.50 -7.90 4.31
CA ILE A 214 39.18 -7.29 4.42
C ILE A 214 38.75 -7.29 5.88
N LEU A 215 38.24 -6.15 6.36
CA LEU A 215 37.68 -6.03 7.70
C LEU A 215 36.29 -6.68 7.75
N MET A 216 36.10 -7.55 8.72
CA MET A 216 34.80 -8.16 9.04
C MET A 216 34.41 -7.79 10.47
N ALA A 217 33.10 -7.64 10.71
CA ALA A 217 32.53 -7.41 12.03
C ALA A 217 31.64 -8.59 12.44
N LYS A 218 31.70 -8.96 13.71
CA LYS A 218 30.92 -10.05 14.28
C LYS A 218 29.74 -9.50 15.05
N ARG A 219 28.53 -9.82 14.61
CA ARG A 219 27.28 -9.21 15.10
C ARG A 219 26.96 -9.58 16.55
N ASN A 220 26.54 -8.60 17.34
CA ASN A 220 25.98 -8.75 18.68
C ASN A 220 24.45 -8.53 18.70
N ASP A 221 23.66 -9.56 18.36
CA ASP A 221 22.19 -9.47 18.40
C ASP A 221 21.56 -10.64 19.20
N PRO A 222 21.70 -10.68 20.54
CA PRO A 222 21.25 -11.82 21.34
C PRO A 222 19.73 -12.07 21.28
N HIS A 223 18.96 -11.06 20.84
CA HIS A 223 17.51 -11.18 20.65
C HIS A 223 17.15 -11.91 19.36
N ARG A 224 18.09 -12.05 18.42
CA ARG A 224 17.91 -12.79 17.17
C ARG A 224 19.01 -13.85 17.02
N PRO A 225 18.85 -15.04 17.65
CA PRO A 225 19.89 -16.07 17.69
C PRO A 225 20.42 -16.53 16.33
N ALA A 226 19.61 -16.42 15.26
CA ALA A 226 20.03 -16.75 13.90
C ALA A 226 21.08 -15.78 13.32
N PHE A 227 21.12 -14.54 13.82
CA PHE A 227 22.03 -13.47 13.37
C PHE A 227 23.14 -13.19 14.38
N HIS A 228 22.93 -13.53 15.66
CA HIS A 228 23.92 -13.36 16.72
C HIS A 228 25.22 -14.15 16.47
N GLY A 229 26.38 -13.52 16.63
CA GLY A 229 27.69 -14.16 16.52
C GLY A 229 28.15 -14.44 15.09
N LYS A 230 27.36 -14.02 14.08
CA LYS A 230 27.69 -14.16 12.66
C LYS A 230 28.62 -13.03 12.20
N TRP A 231 29.50 -13.33 11.25
CA TRP A 231 30.33 -12.33 10.59
C TRP A 231 29.58 -11.62 9.47
N GLU A 232 29.81 -10.32 9.33
CA GLU A 232 29.23 -9.48 8.28
C GLU A 232 30.19 -8.37 7.85
N PHE A 233 29.93 -7.78 6.69
CA PHE A 233 30.60 -6.55 6.28
C PHE A 233 30.01 -5.39 7.10
N PRO A 234 30.84 -4.51 7.68
CA PRO A 234 30.35 -3.33 8.39
C PRO A 234 29.44 -2.48 7.51
N GLY A 235 28.38 -1.92 8.07
CA GLY A 235 27.41 -1.14 7.32
C GLY A 235 25.98 -1.25 7.80
N GLY A 236 25.14 -0.32 7.35
CA GLY A 236 23.79 -0.16 7.88
C GLY A 236 22.80 0.39 6.89
N VAL A 237 21.60 0.68 7.41
CA VAL A 237 20.45 1.11 6.61
C VAL A 237 20.67 2.56 6.14
N VAL A 238 20.42 2.81 4.86
CA VAL A 238 20.45 4.17 4.30
C VAL A 238 19.27 4.96 4.88
N GLU A 239 19.55 6.03 5.61
CA GLU A 239 18.52 6.87 6.19
C GLU A 239 17.91 7.84 5.15
N TYR A 240 16.73 8.38 5.47
CA TYR A 240 16.06 9.32 4.58
C TYR A 240 16.91 10.59 4.41
N GLY A 241 17.31 10.85 3.16
CA GLY A 241 18.12 12.02 2.79
C GLY A 241 19.61 11.75 2.65
N GLU A 242 20.09 10.55 3.02
CA GLU A 242 21.49 10.15 2.83
C GLU A 242 21.72 9.55 1.44
N MET A 243 22.92 9.78 0.89
CA MET A 243 23.43 8.95 -0.19
C MET A 243 24.00 7.63 0.37
N PRO A 244 23.85 6.47 -0.29
CA PRO A 244 24.43 5.20 0.20
C PRO A 244 25.94 5.27 0.45
N ALA A 245 26.65 6.08 -0.34
CA ALA A 245 28.08 6.32 -0.16
C ALA A 245 28.41 7.15 1.08
N GLU A 246 27.49 7.96 1.60
CA GLU A 246 27.64 8.69 2.86
C GLU A 246 27.31 7.77 4.05
N THR A 247 26.21 7.00 3.92
CA THR A 247 25.81 5.98 4.91
C THR A 247 26.95 5.03 5.22
N VAL A 248 27.63 4.46 4.21
CA VAL A 248 28.73 3.52 4.48
C VAL A 248 29.88 4.16 5.26
N LEU A 249 30.19 5.45 5.06
CA LEU A 249 31.25 6.11 5.81
C LEU A 249 30.85 6.32 7.28
N ARG A 250 29.59 6.73 7.51
CA ARG A 250 29.03 6.91 8.85
C ARG A 250 28.99 5.60 9.61
N GLU A 251 28.36 4.58 9.04
CA GLU A 251 28.20 3.25 9.65
C GLU A 251 29.55 2.59 9.95
N VAL A 252 30.49 2.61 9.00
CA VAL A 252 31.83 2.05 9.24
C VAL A 252 32.52 2.78 10.39
N LYS A 253 32.39 4.11 10.48
CA LYS A 253 32.99 4.87 11.57
C LYS A 253 32.37 4.52 12.92
N GLU A 254 31.04 4.42 12.98
CA GLU A 254 30.28 4.13 14.19
C GLU A 254 30.53 2.71 14.70
N GLU A 255 30.47 1.71 13.82
CA GLU A 255 30.59 0.29 14.19
C GLU A 255 32.04 -0.16 14.45
N THR A 256 33.00 0.46 13.75
CA THR A 256 34.38 -0.06 13.72
C THR A 256 35.43 0.90 14.26
N GLY A 257 35.12 2.20 14.34
CA GLY A 257 36.08 3.26 14.70
C GLY A 257 37.03 3.69 13.58
N TYR A 258 37.11 2.97 12.47
CA TYR A 258 37.95 3.34 11.33
C TYR A 258 37.37 4.51 10.53
N ASP A 259 38.26 5.40 10.10
CA ASP A 259 37.95 6.38 9.07
C ASP A 259 38.27 5.74 7.72
N VAL A 260 37.30 5.77 6.80
CA VAL A 260 37.46 5.19 5.46
C VAL A 260 37.10 6.22 4.39
N ARG A 261 37.55 5.96 3.16
CA ARG A 261 37.00 6.58 1.95
C ARG A 261 36.36 5.52 1.07
N ALA A 262 35.21 5.83 0.49
CA ALA A 262 34.61 5.02 -0.55
C ALA A 262 35.41 5.21 -1.85
N VAL A 263 36.05 4.14 -2.33
CA VAL A 263 36.86 4.12 -3.56
C VAL A 263 35.94 3.98 -4.78
N SER A 264 34.99 3.06 -4.71
CA SER A 264 33.99 2.82 -5.73
C SER A 264 32.81 2.05 -5.17
N GLN A 265 31.63 2.21 -5.78
CA GLN A 265 30.55 1.26 -5.62
C GLN A 265 30.86 0.05 -6.52
N ILE A 266 30.82 -1.17 -5.98
CA ILE A 266 30.92 -2.37 -6.80
C ILE A 266 29.61 -2.50 -7.58
N ALA A 267 29.68 -2.81 -8.88
CA ALA A 267 28.53 -2.88 -9.79
C ALA A 267 27.67 -4.14 -9.57
N HIS A 268 27.29 -4.38 -8.33
CA HIS A 268 26.43 -5.46 -7.87
C HIS A 268 25.49 -4.92 -6.78
N THR A 269 24.28 -5.45 -6.72
CA THR A 269 23.36 -5.22 -5.59
C THR A 269 22.73 -6.55 -5.27
N HIS A 270 22.89 -7.00 -4.02
CA HIS A 270 22.29 -8.25 -3.58
C HIS A 270 20.92 -7.97 -2.97
N SER A 271 19.88 -8.45 -3.64
CA SER A 271 18.49 -8.26 -3.20
C SER A 271 17.93 -9.54 -2.60
N VAL A 272 17.37 -9.45 -1.40
CA VAL A 272 16.66 -10.55 -0.74
C VAL A 272 15.26 -10.09 -0.35
N THR A 273 14.24 -10.86 -0.74
CA THR A 273 12.86 -10.64 -0.31
C THR A 273 12.61 -11.43 0.96
N ARG A 274 12.08 -10.77 1.98
CA ARG A 274 11.70 -11.36 3.26
C ARG A 274 10.20 -11.21 3.45
N GLU A 275 9.57 -12.28 3.89
CA GLU A 275 8.15 -12.35 4.19
C GLU A 275 7.96 -12.71 5.65
N THR A 276 7.10 -11.95 6.32
CA THR A 276 6.61 -12.22 7.67
C THR A 276 5.09 -12.28 7.60
N GLU A 277 4.42 -12.79 8.64
CA GLU A 277 2.95 -12.83 8.68
C GLU A 277 2.30 -11.45 8.49
N GLN A 278 3.02 -10.36 8.83
CA GLN A 278 2.48 -9.00 8.87
C GLN A 278 3.06 -8.08 7.79
N SER A 279 4.17 -8.45 7.14
CA SER A 279 4.85 -7.58 6.18
C SER A 279 5.73 -8.35 5.21
N GLN A 280 5.81 -7.84 3.99
CA GLN A 280 6.81 -8.23 3.01
C GLN A 280 7.75 -7.05 2.79
N TYR A 281 9.05 -7.30 2.79
CA TYR A 281 10.04 -6.27 2.51
C TYR A 281 11.23 -6.86 1.76
N GLN A 282 11.89 -6.04 0.96
CA GLN A 282 13.09 -6.41 0.23
C GLN A 282 14.27 -5.65 0.83
N VAL A 283 15.33 -6.37 1.18
CA VAL A 283 16.61 -5.79 1.60
C VAL A 283 17.55 -5.79 0.41
N ASN A 284 18.15 -4.64 0.11
CA ASN A 284 19.10 -4.46 -0.97
C ASN A 284 20.47 -4.08 -0.38
N LEU A 285 21.42 -5.01 -0.43
CA LEU A 285 22.79 -4.79 0.02
C LEU A 285 23.60 -4.14 -1.12
N ILE A 286 24.18 -2.98 -0.83
CA ILE A 286 24.92 -2.15 -1.78
C ILE A 286 26.39 -2.10 -1.36
N PRO A 287 27.26 -2.94 -1.95
CA PRO A 287 28.66 -3.01 -1.58
C PRO A 287 29.48 -1.82 -2.11
N PHE A 288 30.18 -1.16 -1.20
CA PHE A 288 31.18 -0.14 -1.49
C PHE A 288 32.56 -0.66 -1.17
N LEU A 289 33.48 -0.58 -2.13
CA LEU A 289 34.89 -0.78 -1.86
C LEU A 289 35.42 0.43 -1.09
N CYS A 290 35.98 0.19 0.08
CA CYS A 290 36.49 1.21 0.98
C CYS A 290 37.98 1.00 1.23
N SER A 291 38.71 2.08 1.46
CA SER A 291 40.11 2.04 1.93
C SER A 291 40.22 2.83 3.22
N VAL A 292 41.03 2.32 4.15
CA VAL A 292 41.30 2.97 5.44
C VAL A 292 42.08 4.26 5.19
N THR A 293 41.64 5.34 5.81
CA THR A 293 42.31 6.65 5.78
C THR A 293 42.76 7.09 7.17
N GLY A 294 42.27 6.45 8.23
CA GLY A 294 42.62 6.73 9.62
C GLY A 294 41.74 5.97 10.61
N GLY A 295 41.69 6.48 11.83
CA GLY A 295 40.96 5.84 12.92
C GLY A 295 41.69 4.64 13.52
N ALA A 296 41.03 4.00 14.48
CA ALA A 296 41.52 2.83 15.19
C ALA A 296 40.32 1.95 15.57
N PRO A 297 40.49 0.63 15.75
CA PRO A 297 39.40 -0.25 16.08
C PRO A 297 38.76 0.16 17.41
N ASP A 298 37.46 0.45 17.37
CA ASP A 298 36.64 0.74 18.54
C ASP A 298 35.40 -0.14 18.52
N VAL A 299 35.35 -1.12 19.42
CA VAL A 299 34.21 -2.03 19.62
C VAL A 299 33.34 -1.59 20.81
N SER A 300 33.32 -0.30 21.11
CA SER A 300 32.39 0.25 22.11
C SER A 300 30.94 0.22 21.64
N ASP A 301 30.71 0.04 20.34
CA ASP A 301 29.39 -0.24 19.80
C ASP A 301 28.83 -1.53 20.39
N ARG A 302 27.63 -1.44 20.94
CA ARG A 302 26.93 -2.58 21.53
C ARG A 302 26.48 -3.57 20.47
N GLU A 303 26.50 -3.21 19.20
CA GLU A 303 26.09 -4.07 18.09
C GLU A 303 27.20 -4.99 17.56
N ILE A 304 28.46 -4.81 17.99
CA ILE A 304 29.60 -5.61 17.55
C ILE A 304 30.26 -6.39 18.71
N LEU A 305 30.50 -7.68 18.51
CA LEU A 305 31.26 -8.55 19.43
C LEU A 305 32.76 -8.52 19.16
N GLU A 306 33.15 -8.45 17.89
CA GLU A 306 34.52 -8.67 17.44
C GLU A 306 34.76 -8.01 16.07
N LEU A 307 35.94 -7.44 15.87
CA LEU A 307 36.43 -6.98 14.57
C LEU A 307 37.70 -7.75 14.20
N ALA A 308 37.79 -8.25 12.98
CA ALA A 308 38.99 -8.96 12.53
C ALA A 308 39.23 -8.80 11.02
N TRP A 309 40.51 -8.84 10.66
CA TRP A 309 40.99 -8.74 9.28
C TRP A 309 41.25 -10.13 8.71
N PHE A 310 40.62 -10.44 7.58
CA PHE A 310 40.72 -11.75 6.93
C PHE A 310 41.28 -11.64 5.52
N ALA A 311 42.02 -12.66 5.09
CA ALA A 311 42.35 -12.79 3.68
C ALA A 311 41.07 -13.07 2.87
N PRO A 312 40.95 -12.56 1.63
CA PRO A 312 39.75 -12.77 0.80
C PRO A 312 39.36 -14.24 0.64
N GLU A 313 40.33 -15.13 0.55
CA GLU A 313 40.14 -16.58 0.42
C GLU A 313 39.57 -17.25 1.68
N ASP A 314 39.74 -16.64 2.85
CA ASP A 314 39.28 -17.18 4.13
C ASP A 314 37.83 -16.78 4.45
N ILE A 315 37.35 -15.68 3.86
CA ILE A 315 35.98 -15.16 4.11
C ILE A 315 34.91 -16.22 3.87
N PRO A 316 34.88 -16.99 2.76
CA PRO A 316 33.84 -17.99 2.54
C PRO A 316 33.79 -19.10 3.60
N ALA A 317 34.82 -19.26 4.42
CA ALA A 317 34.88 -20.25 5.50
C ALA A 317 34.42 -19.69 6.86
N LEU A 318 34.22 -18.37 7.00
CA LEU A 318 33.66 -17.77 8.21
C LEU A 318 32.17 -18.11 8.35
N ASP A 319 31.67 -18.01 9.58
CA ASP A 319 30.25 -18.14 9.86
C ASP A 319 29.51 -16.83 9.53
N LEU A 320 29.33 -16.55 8.24
CA LEU A 320 28.64 -15.35 7.75
C LEU A 320 27.11 -15.50 7.76
N LEU A 321 26.43 -14.36 7.71
CA LEU A 321 25.04 -14.30 7.26
C LEU A 321 24.90 -14.79 5.81
N ASP A 322 23.86 -15.59 5.52
CA ASP A 322 23.63 -16.19 4.20
C ASP A 322 23.63 -15.16 3.05
N ASP A 323 23.00 -14.01 3.26
CA ASP A 323 22.92 -12.93 2.28
C ASP A 323 24.32 -12.32 2.00
N ASN A 324 25.17 -12.22 3.03
CA ASN A 324 26.55 -11.76 2.89
C ASN A 324 27.43 -12.78 2.16
N VAL A 325 27.23 -14.09 2.39
CA VAL A 325 27.93 -15.15 1.62
C VAL A 325 27.60 -15.04 0.13
N ARG A 326 26.30 -14.89 -0.20
CA ARG A 326 25.84 -14.79 -1.59
C ARG A 326 26.35 -13.52 -2.26
N MET A 327 26.27 -12.39 -1.56
CA MET A 327 26.83 -11.13 -2.04
C MET A 327 28.33 -11.27 -2.28
N TYR A 328 29.10 -11.75 -1.30
CA TYR A 328 30.57 -11.87 -1.39
C TYR A 328 31.00 -12.72 -2.59
N ARG A 329 30.40 -13.89 -2.79
CA ARG A 329 30.70 -14.76 -3.95
C ARG A 329 30.46 -14.06 -5.29
N ALA A 330 29.49 -13.14 -5.36
CA ALA A 330 29.20 -12.40 -6.59
C ALA A 330 30.21 -11.27 -6.85
N ILE A 331 30.83 -10.71 -5.79
CA ILE A 331 31.74 -9.55 -5.89
C ILE A 331 33.22 -9.89 -5.68
N GLU A 332 33.55 -11.12 -5.27
CA GLU A 332 34.92 -11.54 -4.94
C GLU A 332 35.92 -11.23 -6.06
N ALA A 333 35.55 -11.51 -7.31
CA ALA A 333 36.40 -11.24 -8.47
C ALA A 333 36.64 -9.74 -8.71
N ASP A 334 35.67 -8.90 -8.34
CA ASP A 334 35.83 -7.44 -8.40
C ASP A 334 36.73 -6.95 -7.28
N ILE A 335 36.55 -7.45 -6.05
CA ILE A 335 37.39 -7.10 -4.90
C ILE A 335 38.86 -7.43 -5.15
N LYS A 336 39.15 -8.63 -5.70
CA LYS A 336 40.52 -9.08 -6.01
C LYS A 336 41.26 -8.18 -7.00
N LYS A 337 40.57 -7.34 -7.78
CA LYS A 337 41.23 -6.35 -8.66
C LYS A 337 41.85 -5.19 -7.88
N TYR A 338 41.46 -5.00 -6.62
CA TYR A 338 41.87 -3.89 -5.76
C TYR A 338 42.72 -4.33 -4.57
N ILE A 339 42.88 -5.63 -4.37
CA ILE A 339 43.79 -6.25 -3.41
C ILE A 339 45.02 -6.69 -4.22
N VAL A 340 46.03 -5.82 -4.32
CA VAL A 340 47.33 -6.11 -4.96
C VAL A 340 48.45 -5.89 -3.97
#